data_AF-A0A970HBW8-F1
#
_entry.id   AF-A0A970HBW8-F1
#
_cell.length_a   1.000
_cell.length_b   1.000
_cell.length_c   1.000
_cell.angle_alpha   90.00
_cell.angle_beta   90.00
_cell.angle_gamma   90.00
#
_symmetry.space_group_name_H-M   'P 1'
#
loop_
_entity.id
_entity.type
_entity.pdbx_description
1 polymer ?
#
loop_
_entity_poly.entity_id
_entity_poly.type
_entity_poly.pdbx_seq_one_letter_code
_entity_poly.pdbx_strand_id
1 'polypeptide(L)'
;SSLMFGVKRGLYSNEAGIGSAPNAVASVDTSHPVKQGLVQMLSTYIVTFGICTATAMMTMASGLEATPDLAGAPYVQNALNLMIGNAGNIFITASLVLFAFTTIIGNLYYVDSNLTYLNNKKRPSNTFMTVYRIIAAFVVFVGATMEMDFAWSVSDLLMGIMTIINVPVILRLGGQAIAALNDYIEQKQQGLDPVFKASNIGIDTSKLDYWK
;
A
#
# COMPACT_ATOMS: atom_id res chain seq x y z
N SER A 1 -13.09 16.64 13.25
CA SER A 1 -13.24 16.80 11.79
C SER A 1 -13.17 15.43 11.13
N SER A 2 -14.31 14.87 10.71
CA SER A 2 -14.42 13.50 10.16
C SER A 2 -13.65 13.32 8.86
N LEU A 3 -13.54 14.39 8.06
CA LEU A 3 -12.75 14.41 6.82
C LEU A 3 -11.26 14.13 7.11
N MET A 4 -10.69 14.78 8.13
CA MET A 4 -9.28 14.59 8.49
C MET A 4 -8.99 13.15 8.91
N PHE A 5 -9.84 12.55 9.73
CA PHE A 5 -9.69 11.15 10.13
C PHE A 5 -9.89 10.20 8.94
N GLY A 6 -10.85 10.48 8.06
CA GLY A 6 -11.08 9.72 6.83
C GLY A 6 -9.86 9.75 5.90
N VAL A 7 -9.27 10.92 5.66
CA VAL A 7 -8.06 11.05 4.83
C VAL A 7 -6.88 10.34 5.48
N LYS A 8 -6.64 10.55 6.78
CA LYS A 8 -5.56 9.89 7.51
C LYS A 8 -5.68 8.37 7.41
N ARG A 9 -6.82 7.79 7.84
CA ARG A 9 -7.02 6.33 7.87
C ARG A 9 -7.13 5.72 6.48
N GLY A 10 -7.67 6.46 5.51
CA GLY A 10 -7.69 6.05 4.10
C GLY A 10 -6.28 5.87 3.54
N LEU A 11 -5.37 6.82 3.84
CA LEU A 11 -3.98 6.76 3.40
C LEU A 11 -3.21 5.56 4.01
N TYR A 12 -3.53 5.13 5.24
CA TYR A 12 -3.02 3.86 5.79
C TYR A 12 -3.51 2.63 5.04
N SER A 13 -4.79 2.64 4.65
CA SER A 13 -5.39 1.46 4.07
C SER A 13 -4.95 1.21 2.63
N ASN A 14 -4.72 2.26 1.86
CA ASN A 14 -4.47 2.16 0.42
C ASN A 14 -3.12 2.70 -0.05
N GLU A 15 -2.33 3.27 0.85
CA GLU A 15 -0.99 3.82 0.57
C GLU A 15 -0.98 4.85 -0.58
N ALA A 16 -2.10 5.50 -0.85
CA ALA A 16 -2.21 6.46 -1.94
C ALA A 16 -1.32 7.68 -1.66
N GLY A 17 -0.38 7.94 -2.58
CA GLY A 17 0.50 9.10 -2.53
C GLY A 17 1.77 8.95 -1.70
N ILE A 18 1.93 7.87 -0.93
CA ILE A 18 3.13 7.68 -0.08
C ILE A 18 4.34 7.13 -0.84
N GLY A 19 4.11 6.44 -1.96
CA GLY A 19 5.17 5.99 -2.87
C GLY A 19 5.81 4.64 -2.54
N SER A 20 5.31 3.89 -1.56
CA SER A 20 5.78 2.54 -1.20
C SER A 20 5.25 1.44 -2.13
N ALA A 21 3.94 1.43 -2.42
CA ALA A 21 3.31 0.40 -3.25
C ALA A 21 3.97 0.19 -4.62
N PRO A 22 4.45 1.24 -5.34
CA PRO A 22 5.19 1.07 -6.58
C PRO A 22 6.43 0.16 -6.49
N ASN A 23 7.05 -0.01 -5.31
CA ASN A 23 8.20 -0.90 -5.14
C ASN A 23 7.86 -2.37 -5.48
N ALA A 24 6.67 -2.85 -5.13
CA ALA A 24 6.23 -4.19 -5.52
C ALA A 24 5.86 -4.24 -7.00
N VAL A 25 5.08 -3.28 -7.47
CA VAL A 25 4.54 -3.23 -8.83
C VAL A 25 5.66 -3.13 -9.88
N ALA A 26 6.75 -2.43 -9.57
CA ALA A 26 7.91 -2.29 -10.45
C ALA A 26 8.71 -3.58 -10.66
N SER A 27 8.52 -4.59 -9.81
CA SER A 27 9.20 -5.89 -9.94
C SER A 27 8.48 -6.89 -10.83
N VAL A 28 7.24 -6.57 -11.23
CA VAL A 28 6.40 -7.46 -12.04
C VAL A 28 6.85 -7.40 -13.50
N ASP A 29 7.04 -8.57 -14.09
CA ASP A 29 7.23 -8.69 -15.53
C ASP A 29 5.93 -8.34 -16.25
N THR A 30 5.94 -7.23 -16.99
CA THR A 30 4.79 -6.71 -17.72
C THR A 30 5.27 -6.18 -19.05
N SER A 31 4.48 -6.34 -20.12
CA SER A 31 4.82 -5.77 -21.44
C SER A 31 4.62 -4.25 -21.50
N HIS A 32 3.91 -3.66 -20.53
CA HIS A 32 3.62 -2.23 -20.52
C HIS A 32 3.37 -1.76 -19.08
N PRO A 33 3.97 -0.65 -18.61
CA PRO A 33 3.86 -0.20 -17.21
C PRO A 33 2.42 0.15 -16.80
N VAL A 34 1.64 0.73 -17.72
CA VAL A 34 0.21 1.04 -17.50
C VAL A 34 -0.63 -0.19 -17.13
N LYS A 35 -0.33 -1.39 -17.64
CA LYS A 35 -1.07 -2.61 -17.26
C LYS A 35 -1.03 -2.83 -15.75
N GLN A 36 0.17 -2.74 -15.17
CA GLN A 36 0.37 -2.93 -13.74
C GLN A 36 -0.12 -1.73 -12.92
N GLY A 37 0.01 -0.50 -13.45
CA GLY A 37 -0.60 0.68 -12.84
C GLY A 37 -2.12 0.59 -12.68
N LEU A 38 -2.81 0.04 -13.69
CA LEU A 38 -4.26 -0.17 -13.64
C LEU A 38 -4.66 -1.25 -12.64
N VAL A 39 -3.89 -2.35 -12.55
CA VAL A 39 -4.10 -3.39 -11.53
C VAL A 39 -3.93 -2.80 -10.13
N GLN A 40 -2.90 -1.97 -9.91
CA GLN A 40 -2.68 -1.32 -8.62
C GLN A 40 -3.83 -0.36 -8.26
N MET A 41 -4.32 0.43 -9.23
CA MET A 41 -5.47 1.31 -9.02
C MET A 41 -6.72 0.51 -8.63
N LEU A 42 -6.95 -0.64 -9.28
CA LEU A 42 -8.05 -1.53 -8.94
C LEU A 42 -7.93 -2.08 -7.51
N SER A 43 -6.72 -2.45 -7.07
CA SER A 43 -6.47 -2.87 -5.70
C SER A 43 -6.86 -1.80 -4.67
N THR A 44 -6.46 -0.54 -4.89
CA THR A 44 -6.85 0.61 -4.04
C THR A 44 -8.36 0.79 -4.00
N TYR A 45 -9.04 0.64 -5.15
CA TYR A 45 -10.49 0.73 -5.25
C TYR A 45 -11.20 -0.37 -4.45
N ILE A 46 -10.79 -1.63 -4.63
CA ILE A 46 -11.38 -2.79 -3.92
C ILE A 46 -11.22 -2.65 -2.41
N VAL A 47 -10.04 -2.25 -1.95
CA VAL A 47 -9.78 -2.07 -0.51
C VAL A 47 -10.64 -0.95 0.06
N THR A 48 -10.67 0.21 -0.59
CA THR A 48 -11.35 1.40 -0.03
C THR A 48 -12.87 1.31 -0.17
N PHE A 49 -13.38 1.11 -1.39
CA PHE A 49 -14.82 1.13 -1.68
C PHE A 49 -15.50 -0.22 -1.44
N GLY A 50 -14.75 -1.32 -1.53
CA GLY A 50 -15.27 -2.65 -1.21
C GLY A 50 -15.15 -2.92 0.28
N ILE A 51 -13.92 -3.17 0.74
CA ILE A 51 -13.67 -3.73 2.07
C ILE A 51 -13.93 -2.70 3.18
N CYS A 52 -13.37 -1.49 3.11
CA CYS A 52 -13.55 -0.49 4.16
C CYS A 52 -15.00 0.01 4.25
N THR A 53 -15.66 0.25 3.11
CA THR A 53 -17.07 0.64 3.09
C THR A 53 -17.97 -0.46 3.63
N ALA A 54 -17.76 -1.73 3.25
CA ALA A 54 -18.51 -2.85 3.81
C ALA A 54 -18.31 -2.96 5.33
N THR A 55 -17.07 -2.81 5.81
CA THR A 55 -16.75 -2.83 7.25
C THR A 55 -17.44 -1.68 7.98
N ALA A 56 -17.42 -0.47 7.43
CA ALA A 56 -18.09 0.68 8.02
C ALA A 56 -19.62 0.51 8.06
N MET A 57 -20.24 0.03 6.99
CA MET A 57 -21.68 -0.24 6.97
C MET A 57 -22.06 -1.33 7.96
N MET A 58 -21.28 -2.40 8.02
CA MET A 58 -21.45 -3.49 8.99
C MET A 58 -21.40 -2.99 10.43
N THR A 59 -20.40 -2.17 10.79
CA THR A 59 -20.26 -1.65 12.15
C THR A 59 -21.27 -0.55 12.49
N MET A 60 -21.78 0.20 11.50
CA MET A 60 -22.88 1.14 11.72
C MET A 60 -24.23 0.41 11.90
N ALA A 61 -24.44 -0.67 11.15
CA ALA A 61 -25.67 -1.45 11.21
C ALA A 61 -25.80 -2.31 12.47
N SER A 62 -24.69 -2.62 13.15
CA SER A 62 -24.71 -3.45 14.38
C SER A 62 -25.36 -2.76 15.58
N GLY A 63 -25.51 -1.42 15.55
CA GLY A 63 -26.04 -0.63 16.67
C GLY A 63 -25.13 -0.60 17.91
N LEU A 64 -23.89 -1.09 17.79
CA LEU A 64 -22.92 -1.08 18.89
C LEU A 64 -22.49 0.35 19.19
N GLU A 65 -22.56 0.75 20.47
CA GLU A 65 -22.09 2.07 20.88
C GLU A 65 -20.56 2.14 20.79
N ALA A 66 -20.05 3.19 20.15
CA ALA A 66 -18.62 3.40 20.01
C ALA A 66 -18.03 3.99 21.31
N THR A 67 -17.40 3.12 22.11
CA THR A 67 -16.67 3.53 23.33
C THR A 67 -15.16 3.55 23.08
N PRO A 68 -14.39 4.37 23.81
CA PRO A 68 -12.92 4.39 23.71
C PRO A 68 -12.28 3.03 23.96
N ASP A 69 -12.82 2.25 24.90
CA ASP A 69 -12.30 0.93 25.28
C ASP A 69 -12.45 -0.12 24.18
N LEU A 70 -13.40 0.08 23.25
CA LEU A 70 -13.62 -0.81 22.11
C LEU A 70 -12.88 -0.36 20.85
N ALA A 71 -12.14 0.76 20.86
CA ALA A 71 -11.56 1.34 19.66
C ALA A 71 -10.69 0.35 18.86
N GLY A 72 -10.81 0.39 17.53
CA GLY A 72 -10.03 -0.43 16.62
C GLY A 72 -10.62 -1.82 16.37
N ALA A 73 -9.76 -2.85 16.43
CA ALA A 73 -10.15 -4.24 16.14
C ALA A 73 -11.26 -4.78 17.06
N PRO A 74 -11.27 -4.51 18.38
CA PRO A 74 -12.34 -4.97 19.26
C PRO A 74 -13.73 -4.49 18.84
N TYR A 75 -13.86 -3.25 18.34
CA TYR A 75 -15.14 -2.72 17.87
C TYR A 75 -15.69 -3.55 16.70
N VAL A 76 -14.84 -3.88 15.73
CA VAL A 76 -15.20 -4.68 14.55
C VAL A 76 -15.59 -6.10 14.95
N GLN A 77 -14.84 -6.71 15.88
CA GLN A 77 -15.14 -8.04 16.41
C GLN A 77 -16.50 -8.07 17.11
N ASN A 78 -16.73 -7.15 18.06
CA ASN A 78 -17.99 -7.08 18.80
C ASN A 78 -19.18 -6.76 17.90
N ALA A 79 -19.02 -5.85 16.93
CA ALA A 79 -20.06 -5.53 15.96
C ALA A 79 -20.47 -6.77 15.14
N LEU A 80 -19.50 -7.57 14.69
CA LEU A 80 -19.81 -8.79 13.95
C LEU A 80 -20.36 -9.90 14.86
N ASN A 81 -19.92 -9.96 16.12
CA ASN A 81 -20.47 -10.87 17.12
C ASN A 81 -21.97 -10.65 17.33
N LEU A 82 -22.43 -9.39 17.38
CA LEU A 82 -23.85 -9.09 17.51
C LEU A 82 -24.68 -9.58 16.31
N MET A 83 -24.08 -9.68 15.12
CA MET A 83 -24.81 -10.10 13.92
C MET A 83 -24.78 -11.62 13.68
N ILE A 84 -23.65 -12.28 13.91
CA ILE A 84 -23.46 -13.71 13.59
C ILE A 84 -22.84 -14.54 14.72
N GLY A 85 -22.79 -14.00 15.93
CA GLY A 85 -22.29 -14.68 17.13
C GLY A 85 -20.77 -14.94 17.10
N ASN A 86 -20.33 -15.97 17.83
CA ASN A 86 -18.91 -16.29 18.00
C ASN A 86 -18.18 -16.60 16.68
N ALA A 87 -18.90 -17.06 15.65
CA ALA A 87 -18.35 -17.26 14.32
C ALA A 87 -17.71 -15.96 13.76
N GLY A 88 -18.30 -14.80 14.06
CA GLY A 88 -17.77 -13.50 13.69
C GLY A 88 -16.42 -13.17 14.33
N ASN A 89 -16.27 -13.47 15.62
CA ASN A 89 -15.01 -13.23 16.34
C ASN A 89 -13.87 -14.08 15.77
N ILE A 90 -14.14 -15.36 15.49
CA ILE A 90 -13.16 -16.28 14.90
C ILE A 90 -12.76 -15.78 13.50
N PHE A 91 -13.74 -15.38 12.68
CA PHE A 91 -13.50 -14.86 11.35
C PHE A 91 -12.59 -13.63 11.37
N ILE A 92 -12.96 -12.58 12.13
CA ILE A 92 -12.17 -11.34 12.20
C ILE A 92 -10.77 -11.60 12.76
N THR A 93 -10.64 -12.46 13.76
CA THR A 93 -9.33 -12.82 14.32
C THR A 93 -8.43 -13.49 13.28
N ALA A 94 -8.96 -14.48 12.55
CA ALA A 94 -8.22 -15.14 11.48
C ALA A 94 -7.84 -14.16 10.35
N SER A 95 -8.78 -13.29 9.94
CA SER A 95 -8.52 -12.26 8.93
C SER A 95 -7.45 -11.28 9.38
N LEU A 96 -7.49 -10.79 10.62
CA LEU A 96 -6.50 -9.84 11.15
C LEU A 96 -5.10 -10.44 11.17
N VAL A 97 -4.96 -11.70 11.56
CA VAL A 97 -3.66 -12.40 11.54
C VAL A 97 -3.11 -12.45 10.11
N LEU A 98 -3.94 -12.85 9.13
CA LEU A 98 -3.54 -12.90 7.73
C LEU A 98 -3.17 -11.52 7.19
N PHE A 99 -4.02 -10.51 7.43
CA PHE A 99 -3.77 -9.14 6.96
C PHE A 99 -2.49 -8.56 7.57
N ALA A 100 -2.28 -8.72 8.87
CA ALA A 100 -1.07 -8.25 9.54
C ALA A 100 0.17 -8.95 8.97
N PHE A 101 0.11 -10.27 8.82
CA PHE A 101 1.22 -11.06 8.27
C PHE A 101 1.60 -10.64 6.84
N THR A 102 0.62 -10.54 5.94
CA THR A 102 0.86 -10.11 4.56
C THR A 102 1.41 -8.69 4.49
N THR A 103 0.91 -7.80 5.37
CA THR A 103 1.36 -6.39 5.43
C THR A 103 2.81 -6.29 5.90
N ILE A 104 3.21 -7.07 6.90
CA ILE A 104 4.59 -7.12 7.39
C ILE A 104 5.53 -7.60 6.28
N ILE A 105 5.17 -8.67 5.57
CA ILE A 105 5.98 -9.19 4.46
C ILE A 105 6.13 -8.14 3.35
N GLY A 106 5.04 -7.49 2.96
CA GLY A 106 5.07 -6.43 1.94
C GLY A 106 5.99 -5.27 2.34
N ASN A 107 5.89 -4.81 3.59
CA ASN A 107 6.74 -3.73 4.10
C ASN A 107 8.23 -4.12 4.17
N LEU A 108 8.54 -5.36 4.59
CA LEU A 108 9.91 -5.87 4.55
C LEU A 108 10.45 -5.91 3.12
N TYR A 109 9.64 -6.32 2.15
CA TYR A 109 10.02 -6.28 0.74
C TYR A 109 10.30 -4.84 0.27
N TYR A 110 9.49 -3.86 0.66
CA TYR A 110 9.74 -2.45 0.33
C TYR A 110 11.07 -1.96 0.90
N VAL A 111 11.40 -2.36 2.14
CA VAL A 111 12.69 -2.05 2.77
C VAL A 111 13.85 -2.70 1.99
N ASP A 112 13.72 -3.95 1.53
CA ASP A 112 14.75 -4.64 0.73
C ASP A 112 15.07 -3.87 -0.57
N SER A 113 14.03 -3.40 -1.25
CA SER A 113 14.17 -2.57 -2.46
C SER A 113 14.85 -1.24 -2.15
N ASN A 114 14.45 -0.56 -1.08
CA ASN A 114 15.04 0.71 -0.66
C ASN A 114 16.51 0.57 -0.24
N LEU A 115 16.85 -0.49 0.52
CA LEU A 115 18.23 -0.79 0.92
C LEU A 115 19.12 -1.10 -0.29
N THR A 116 18.59 -1.83 -1.27
CA THR A 116 19.29 -2.12 -2.53
C THR A 116 19.56 -0.84 -3.32
N TYR A 117 18.58 0.07 -3.38
CA TYR A 117 18.75 1.38 -4.01
C TYR A 117 19.85 2.21 -3.32
N LEU A 118 19.80 2.32 -1.99
CA LEU A 118 20.80 3.04 -1.20
C LEU A 118 22.21 2.43 -1.30
N ASN A 119 22.30 1.11 -1.49
CA ASN A 119 23.57 0.41 -1.68
C ASN A 119 23.97 0.30 -3.16
N ASN A 120 23.89 1.42 -3.90
CA ASN A 120 24.31 1.55 -5.30
C ASN A 120 23.65 0.51 -6.25
N LYS A 121 22.34 0.29 -6.11
CA LYS A 121 21.58 -0.71 -6.87
C LYS A 121 22.09 -2.15 -6.69
N LYS A 122 22.84 -2.45 -5.63
CA LYS A 122 23.34 -3.80 -5.30
C LYS A 122 22.76 -4.25 -3.98
N ARG A 123 22.34 -5.51 -3.91
CA ARG A 123 21.87 -6.09 -2.65
C ARG A 123 23.00 -6.00 -1.59
N PRO A 124 22.73 -5.48 -0.38
CA PRO A 124 23.68 -5.51 0.73
C PRO A 124 24.15 -6.94 1.06
N SER A 125 25.23 -7.06 1.84
CA SER A 125 25.77 -8.36 2.24
C SER A 125 24.72 -9.22 2.96
N ASN A 126 24.80 -10.55 2.82
CA ASN A 126 23.86 -11.48 3.46
C ASN A 126 23.82 -11.31 4.99
N THR A 127 24.96 -10.98 5.60
CA THR A 127 25.05 -10.68 7.04
C THR A 127 24.25 -9.43 7.39
N PHE A 128 24.42 -8.33 6.65
CA PHE A 128 23.63 -7.12 6.85
C PHE A 128 22.13 -7.40 6.66
N MET A 129 21.80 -8.16 5.62
CA MET A 129 20.41 -8.55 5.34
C MET A 129 19.80 -9.39 6.47
N THR A 130 20.59 -10.24 7.14
CA THR A 130 20.10 -11.02 8.27
C THR A 130 19.91 -10.15 9.51
N VAL A 131 20.85 -9.25 9.78
CA VAL A 131 20.81 -8.34 10.93
C VAL A 131 19.59 -7.42 10.87
N TYR A 132 19.30 -6.77 9.73
CA TYR A 132 18.13 -5.89 9.68
C TYR A 132 16.82 -6.69 9.84
N ARG A 133 16.73 -7.93 9.35
CA ARG A 133 15.52 -8.77 9.54
C ARG A 133 15.29 -9.10 11.00
N ILE A 134 16.36 -9.41 11.74
CA ILE A 134 16.29 -9.64 13.18
C ILE A 134 15.84 -8.36 13.89
N ILE A 135 16.40 -7.20 13.53
CA ILE A 135 15.99 -5.91 14.08
C ILE A 135 14.52 -5.61 13.74
N ALA A 136 14.09 -5.84 12.50
CA ALA A 136 12.72 -5.61 12.08
C ALA A 136 11.73 -6.52 12.83
N ALA A 137 12.08 -7.80 13.03
CA ALA A 137 11.28 -8.72 13.85
C ALA A 137 11.17 -8.23 15.30
N PHE A 138 12.27 -7.71 15.87
CA PHE A 138 12.26 -7.11 17.21
C PHE A 138 11.38 -5.85 17.26
N VAL A 139 11.45 -4.98 16.26
CA VAL A 139 10.59 -3.79 16.14
C VAL A 139 9.12 -4.16 16.03
N VAL A 140 8.77 -5.20 15.27
CA VAL A 140 7.40 -5.72 15.19
C VAL A 140 6.93 -6.22 16.56
N PHE A 141 7.78 -6.94 17.29
CA PHE A 141 7.46 -7.40 18.65
C PHE A 141 7.23 -6.25 19.62
N VAL A 142 8.12 -5.25 19.63
CA VAL A 142 7.95 -4.03 20.44
C VAL A 142 6.67 -3.30 20.02
N GLY A 143 6.42 -3.16 18.72
CA GLY A 143 5.22 -2.55 18.15
C GLY A 143 3.92 -3.19 18.64
N ALA A 144 3.89 -4.51 18.82
CA ALA A 144 2.73 -5.22 19.36
C ALA A 144 2.43 -4.89 20.83
N THR A 145 3.41 -4.33 21.57
CA THR A 145 3.27 -3.92 22.97
C THR A 145 3.07 -2.41 23.17
N MET A 146 3.15 -1.63 22.09
CA MET A 146 3.00 -0.17 22.14
C MET A 146 1.53 0.24 22.27
N GLU A 147 1.30 1.38 22.93
CA GLU A 147 -0.03 2.00 22.96
C GLU A 147 -0.47 2.39 21.55
N MET A 148 -1.74 2.11 21.24
CA MET A 148 -2.30 2.29 19.90
C MET A 148 -2.17 3.74 19.40
N ASP A 149 -2.47 4.71 20.25
CA ASP A 149 -2.41 6.14 19.89
C ASP A 149 -0.99 6.61 19.60
N PHE A 150 -0.01 6.10 20.34
CA PHE A 150 1.39 6.40 20.10
C PHE A 150 1.88 5.78 18.78
N ALA A 151 1.54 4.50 18.53
CA ALA A 151 1.85 3.83 17.28
C ALA A 151 1.27 4.59 16.07
N TRP A 152 0.00 5.01 16.15
CA TRP A 152 -0.62 5.83 15.10
C TRP A 152 0.05 7.19 14.93
N SER A 153 0.47 7.83 16.02
CA SER A 153 1.12 9.15 15.94
C SER A 153 2.48 9.08 15.25
N VAL A 154 3.28 8.05 15.54
CA VAL A 154 4.57 7.81 14.88
C VAL A 154 4.35 7.51 13.40
N SER A 155 3.40 6.64 13.08
CA SER A 155 3.10 6.30 11.69
C SER A 155 2.53 7.49 10.90
N ASP A 156 1.68 8.34 11.49
CA ASP A 156 1.11 9.52 10.84
C ASP A 156 2.23 10.48 10.41
N LEU A 157 3.23 10.67 11.28
CA LEU A 157 4.39 11.50 11.02
C LEU A 157 5.24 10.93 9.88
N LEU A 158 5.58 9.64 9.93
CA LEU A 158 6.43 8.99 8.93
C LEU A 158 5.76 8.95 7.55
N MET A 159 4.49 8.59 7.49
CA MET A 159 3.72 8.57 6.24
C MET A 159 3.53 9.99 5.68
N GLY A 160 3.37 10.99 6.55
CA GLY A 160 3.33 12.40 6.16
C GLY A 160 4.62 12.84 5.46
N ILE A 161 5.78 12.50 6.01
CA ILE A 161 7.10 12.79 5.40
C ILE A 161 7.22 12.12 4.03
N MET A 162 6.89 10.83 3.92
CA MET A 162 6.93 10.10 2.64
C MET A 162 6.03 10.74 1.59
N THR A 163 4.81 11.12 1.98
CA THR A 163 3.83 11.76 1.09
C THR A 163 4.33 13.11 0.58
N ILE A 164 4.88 13.95 1.47
CA ILE A 164 5.40 15.28 1.12
C ILE A 164 6.55 15.18 0.11
N ILE A 165 7.37 14.13 0.20
CA ILE A 165 8.46 13.89 -0.75
C ILE A 165 7.91 13.37 -2.09
N ASN A 166 6.99 12.40 -2.04
CA ASN A 166 6.56 11.66 -3.22
C ASN A 166 5.54 12.44 -4.08
N VAL A 167 4.60 13.17 -3.48
CA VAL A 167 3.55 13.90 -4.21
C VAL A 167 4.11 14.93 -5.21
N PRO A 168 5.09 15.78 -4.87
CA PRO A 168 5.70 16.69 -5.84
C PRO A 168 6.38 15.97 -7.01
N VAL A 169 6.99 14.81 -6.75
CA VAL A 169 7.66 14.01 -7.79
C VAL A 169 6.64 13.43 -8.78
N ILE A 170 5.54 12.84 -8.30
CA ILE A 170 4.49 12.32 -9.19
C ILE A 170 3.82 13.44 -9.99
N LEU A 171 3.65 14.64 -9.42
CA LEU A 171 3.10 15.79 -10.15
C LEU A 171 4.05 16.23 -11.27
N ARG A 172 5.36 16.25 -11.00
CA ARG A 172 6.38 16.56 -12.02
C ARG A 172 6.45 15.50 -13.12
N LEU A 173 6.33 14.22 -12.76
CA LEU A 173 6.34 13.09 -13.71
C LEU A 173 4.97 12.83 -14.36
N GLY A 174 3.92 13.56 -13.96
CA GLY A 174 2.55 13.34 -14.43
C GLY A 174 2.41 13.42 -15.94
N GLY A 175 3.17 14.30 -16.60
CA GLY A 175 3.21 14.37 -18.07
C GLY A 175 3.68 13.07 -18.73
N GLN A 176 4.73 12.43 -18.18
CA GLN A 176 5.22 11.14 -18.69
C GLN A 176 4.25 10.00 -18.42
N ALA A 177 3.60 10.01 -17.25
CA ALA A 177 2.58 9.01 -16.91
C ALA A 177 1.37 9.10 -17.86
N ILE A 178 0.91 10.32 -18.17
CA ILE A 178 -0.18 10.56 -19.14
C ILE A 178 0.25 10.15 -20.55
N ALA A 179 1.49 10.47 -20.97
CA ALA A 179 1.99 10.05 -22.28
C ALA A 179 2.02 8.51 -22.41
N ALA A 180 2.50 7.81 -21.39
CA ALA A 180 2.47 6.34 -21.36
C ALA A 180 1.04 5.78 -21.37
N LEU A 181 0.08 6.44 -20.72
CA LEU A 181 -1.34 6.06 -20.77
C LEU A 181 -1.93 6.25 -22.17
N ASN A 182 -1.58 7.34 -22.86
CA ASN A 182 -2.05 7.57 -24.22
C ASN A 182 -1.49 6.52 -25.19
N ASP A 183 -0.19 6.18 -25.10
CA ASP A 183 0.43 5.08 -25.86
C ASP A 183 -0.28 3.75 -25.61
N TYR A 184 -0.59 3.43 -24.35
CA TYR A 184 -1.35 2.23 -24.00
C TYR A 184 -2.74 2.19 -24.67
N ILE A 185 -3.47 3.31 -24.60
CA ILE A 185 -4.83 3.42 -25.14
C ILE A 185 -4.80 3.30 -26.67
N GLU A 186 -3.86 3.97 -27.34
CA GLU A 186 -3.70 3.92 -28.79
C GLU A 186 -3.44 2.48 -29.27
N GLN A 187 -2.49 1.78 -28.64
CA GLN A 187 -2.21 0.38 -28.97
C GLN A 187 -3.42 -0.53 -28.73
N LYS A 188 -4.19 -0.30 -27.66
CA LYS A 188 -5.44 -1.03 -27.41
C LYS A 188 -6.52 -0.76 -28.46
N GLN A 189 -6.68 0.49 -28.89
CA GLN A 189 -7.66 0.85 -29.92
C GLN A 189 -7.33 0.23 -31.27
N GLN A 190 -6.04 0.03 -31.56
CA GLN A 190 -5.55 -0.68 -32.74
C GLN A 190 -5.71 -2.21 -32.64
N GLY A 191 -6.23 -2.74 -31.52
CA GLY A 191 -6.40 -4.18 -31.29
C GLY A 191 -5.09 -4.92 -30.97
N LEU A 192 -4.01 -4.19 -30.69
CA LEU A 192 -2.71 -4.77 -30.34
C LEU A 192 -2.66 -5.16 -28.86
N ASP A 193 -1.74 -6.07 -28.51
CA ASP A 193 -1.34 -6.22 -27.11
C ASP A 193 -0.31 -5.14 -26.76
N PRO A 194 -0.59 -4.23 -25.81
CA PRO A 194 0.29 -3.09 -25.59
C PRO A 194 1.69 -3.49 -25.16
N VAL A 195 2.69 -2.96 -25.84
CA VAL A 195 4.11 -3.08 -25.53
C VAL A 195 4.70 -1.67 -25.44
N PHE A 196 5.25 -1.33 -24.28
CA PHE A 196 5.80 -0.01 -24.07
C PHE A 196 7.19 0.12 -24.70
N LYS A 197 7.48 1.29 -25.27
CA LYS A 197 8.81 1.69 -25.70
C LYS A 197 9.02 3.16 -25.32
N ALA A 198 10.12 3.47 -24.66
CA ALA A 198 10.42 4.83 -24.19
C ALA A 198 10.51 5.84 -25.35
N SER A 199 10.97 5.38 -26.51
CA SER A 199 10.99 6.17 -27.74
C SER A 199 9.61 6.64 -28.20
N ASN A 200 8.54 5.87 -27.95
CA ASN A 200 7.16 6.24 -28.33
C ASN A 200 6.66 7.49 -27.60
N ILE A 201 7.18 7.77 -26.39
CA ILE A 201 6.75 8.89 -25.56
C ILE A 201 7.85 9.95 -25.36
N GLY A 202 8.91 9.89 -26.17
CA GLY A 202 9.99 10.88 -26.16
C GLY A 202 10.87 10.87 -24.91
N ILE A 203 10.92 9.74 -24.18
CA ILE A 203 11.88 9.60 -23.07
C ILE A 203 13.27 9.29 -23.64
N ASP A 204 14.26 10.00 -23.12
CA ASP A 204 15.68 9.79 -23.43
C ASP A 204 16.12 8.37 -23.02
N THR A 205 16.28 7.50 -24.02
CA THR A 205 16.62 6.08 -23.86
C THR A 205 18.04 5.86 -23.32
N SER A 206 18.90 6.87 -23.37
CA SER A 206 20.25 6.81 -22.79
C SER A 206 20.26 6.77 -21.27
N LYS A 207 19.16 7.24 -20.64
CA LYS A 207 18.99 7.30 -19.18
C LYS A 207 18.23 6.09 -18.61
N LEU A 208 17.85 5.14 -19.46
CA LEU A 208 17.00 4.02 -19.08
C LEU A 208 17.78 2.71 -19.04
N ASP A 209 17.57 1.97 -17.95
CA ASP A 209 18.10 0.62 -17.77
C ASP A 209 17.27 -0.43 -18.56
N TYR A 210 15.99 -0.16 -18.80
CA TYR A 210 15.01 -1.05 -19.46
C TYR A 210 14.07 -0.23 -20.37
N TRP A 211 13.22 -0.87 -21.18
CA TRP A 211 12.17 -0.21 -21.97
C TRP A 211 12.66 0.79 -23.03
N LYS A 212 13.88 0.65 -23.53
CA LYS A 212 14.45 1.53 -24.57
C LYS A 212 13.61 1.56 -25.84
#